data_AF-A0A537J633-F1
#
_entry.id   AF-A0A537J633-F1
#
_cell.length_a   1.000
_cell.length_b   1.000
_cell.length_c   1.000
_cell.angle_alpha   90.00
_cell.angle_beta   90.00
_cell.angle_gamma   90.00
#
_symmetry.space_group_name_H-M   'P 1'
#
loop_
_entity.id
_entity.type
_entity.pdbx_description
1 polymer ?
#
loop_
_entity_poly.entity_id
_entity_poly.type
_entity_poly.pdbx_seq_one_letter_code
_entity_poly.pdbx_strand_id
1 'polypeptide(L)' 'MATVDDLERIAHLAGMSISRSDLERLAPLLEALYADLDRLRTLPIADLEPAFTPRPSGPAEGERGGRP' A
#
# COMPACT_ATOMS: atom_id res chain seq x y z
N MET A 1 17.06 -5.57 -1.29
CA MET A 1 16.53 -6.78 -0.65
C MET A 1 15.85 -6.31 0.62
N ALA A 2 14.54 -6.49 0.72
CA ALA A 2 13.76 -6.02 1.86
C ALA A 2 13.93 -7.02 3.02
N THR A 3 14.22 -6.50 4.20
CA THR A 3 14.45 -7.31 5.40
C THR A 3 13.14 -7.58 6.14
N VAL A 4 13.18 -8.55 7.06
CA VAL A 4 12.05 -8.78 7.99
C VAL A 4 11.78 -7.55 8.86
N ASP A 5 12.82 -6.78 9.19
CA ASP A 5 12.68 -5.53 9.94
C ASP A 5 11.96 -4.44 9.11
N ASP A 6 12.21 -4.39 7.79
CA ASP A 6 11.46 -3.52 6.87
C ASP A 6 9.98 -3.92 6.82
N LEU A 7 9.70 -5.22 6.84
CA LEU A 7 8.35 -5.77 6.90
C LEU A 7 7.63 -5.45 8.21
N GLU A 8 8.31 -5.56 9.36
CA GLU A 8 7.78 -5.14 10.66
C GLU A 8 7.41 -3.65 10.64
N ARG A 9 8.28 -2.81 10.05
CA ARG A 9 8.03 -1.37 9.90
C ARG A 9 6.83 -1.07 9.00
N ILE A 10 6.70 -1.76 7.86
CA ILE A 10 5.55 -1.58 6.95
C ILE A 10 4.24 -2.00 7.63
N ALA A 11 4.24 -3.15 8.31
CA ALA A 11 3.06 -3.62 9.05
C ALA A 11 2.64 -2.61 10.12
N HIS A 12 3.60 -2.06 10.86
CA HIS A 12 3.35 -1.00 11.84
C HIS A 12 2.73 0.26 11.21
N LEU A 13 3.29 0.74 10.10
CA LEU A 13 2.76 1.92 9.38
C LEU A 13 1.36 1.68 8.80
N ALA A 14 1.06 0.45 8.41
CA ALA A 14 -0.27 0.05 7.93
C ALA A 14 -1.28 -0.20 9.06
N GLY A 15 -0.87 -0.08 10.33
CA GLY A 15 -1.72 -0.38 11.49
C GLY A 15 -2.06 -1.87 11.63
N MET A 16 -1.23 -2.75 11.05
CA MET A 16 -1.41 -4.20 11.07
C MET A 16 -0.58 -4.83 12.18
N SER A 17 -1.19 -5.78 12.90
CA SER A 17 -0.46 -6.65 13.83
C SER A 17 -0.21 -7.99 13.15
N ILE A 18 1.04 -8.23 12.76
CA ILE A 18 1.49 -9.47 12.12
C ILE A 18 2.62 -10.05 12.96
N SER A 19 2.59 -11.36 13.21
CA SER A 19 3.65 -12.02 13.97
C SER A 19 4.95 -12.04 13.17
N ARG A 20 6.09 -11.93 13.86
CA ARG A 20 7.41 -12.02 13.21
C ARG A 20 7.57 -13.30 12.38
N SER A 21 7.08 -14.43 12.88
CA SER A 21 7.11 -15.70 12.13
C SER A 21 6.29 -15.66 10.84
N ASP A 22 5.19 -14.91 10.79
CA ASP A 22 4.44 -14.75 9.55
C ASP A 22 5.14 -13.78 8.59
N LEU A 23 5.82 -12.75 9.11
CA LEU A 23 6.65 -11.86 8.29
C LEU A 23 7.84 -12.60 7.66
N GLU A 24 8.48 -13.49 8.42
CA GLU A 24 9.55 -14.36 7.91
C GLU A 24 9.05 -15.28 6.79
N ARG A 25 7.83 -15.80 6.89
CA ARG A 25 7.18 -16.59 5.83
C ARG A 25 6.83 -15.75 4.60
N LEU A 26 6.54 -14.46 4.79
CA LEU A 26 6.20 -13.53 3.70
C LEU A 26 7.42 -12.97 2.98
N ALA A 27 8.61 -12.97 3.61
CA ALA A 27 9.82 -12.39 3.03
C ALA A 27 10.16 -12.92 1.62
N PRO A 28 10.08 -14.23 1.31
CA PRO A 28 10.35 -14.73 -0.05
C PRO A 28 9.34 -14.25 -1.09
N LEU A 29 8.06 -14.11 -0.70
CA LEU A 29 7.01 -13.60 -1.58
C LEU A 29 7.25 -12.12 -1.91
N LEU A 30 7.67 -11.35 -0.91
CA LEU A 30 7.98 -9.94 -1.08
C LEU A 30 9.20 -9.73 -1.99
N GLU A 31 10.23 -10.55 -1.85
CA GLU A 31 11.40 -10.52 -2.75
C GLU A 31 11.01 -10.77 -4.21
N ALA A 32 10.15 -11.77 -4.46
CA ALA A 32 9.63 -12.03 -5.80
C ALA A 32 8.84 -10.83 -6.34
N LEU A 33 7.99 -10.21 -5.51
CA LEU A 33 7.24 -9.02 -5.88
C LEU A 33 8.15 -7.84 -6.21
N TYR A 34 9.21 -7.60 -5.43
CA TYR A 34 10.18 -6.54 -5.72
C TYR A 34 10.91 -6.78 -7.05
N ALA A 35 11.25 -8.03 -7.37
CA ALA A 35 11.84 -8.37 -8.65
C ALA A 35 10.88 -8.07 -9.82
N ASP A 36 9.59 -8.34 -9.64
CA ASP A 36 8.58 -8.01 -10.65
C ASP A 36 8.37 -6.49 -10.79
N LEU A 37 8.36 -5.75 -9.68
CA LEU A 37 8.28 -4.28 -9.70
C LEU A 37 9.50 -3.63 -10.34
N ASP A 38 10.70 -4.20 -10.18
CA ASP A 38 11.92 -3.68 -10.80
C ASP A 38 11.83 -3.73 -12.33
N ARG A 39 11.13 -4.71 -12.90
CA ARG A 39 10.83 -4.77 -14.35
C ARG A 39 9.98 -3.60 -14.83
N LEU A 40 9.13 -3.03 -13.97
CA LEU A 40 8.32 -1.87 -14.35
C LEU A 40 9.17 -0.59 -14.49
N ARG A 41 10.36 -0.53 -13.87
CA ARG A 41 11.24 0.64 -13.92
C ARG A 41 11.85 0.87 -15.30
N THR A 42 11.86 -0.15 -16.16
CA THR A 42 12.38 -0.03 -17.53
C THR A 42 11.34 0.48 -18.52
N LEU A 43 10.10 0.71 -18.08
CA LEU A 43 9.04 1.20 -18.96
C LEU A 43 9.23 2.69 -19.28
N PRO A 44 9.03 3.12 -20.54
CA PRO A 44 9.16 4.52 -20.94
C PRO A 44 7.94 5.33 -20.49
N ILE A 45 7.91 5.71 -19.21
CA ILE A 45 6.77 6.40 -18.58
C ILE A 45 6.94 7.92 -18.45
N ALA A 46 8.05 8.48 -18.96
CA ALA A 46 8.43 9.88 -18.73
C ALA A 46 7.38 10.91 -19.22
N ASP A 47 6.67 10.59 -20.31
CA ASP A 47 5.70 11.48 -20.94
C ASP A 47 4.24 11.05 -20.68
N LEU A 48 4.02 10.13 -19.73
CA LEU A 48 2.69 9.65 -19.38
C LEU A 48 2.14 10.42 -18.18
N GLU A 49 0.91 10.92 -18.33
CA GLU A 49 0.16 11.49 -17.21
C GLU A 49 -0.30 10.37 -16.24
N PRO A 50 -0.07 10.51 -14.93
CA PRO A 50 -0.57 9.55 -13.94
C PRO A 50 -2.11 9.52 -13.93
N ALA A 51 -2.68 8.33 -14.12
CA ALA A 51 -4.13 8.13 -14.00
C ALA A 51 -4.53 8.04 -12.52
N PHE A 52 -4.82 9.18 -11.89
CA PHE A 52 -5.45 9.21 -10.57
C PHE A 52 -6.97 9.18 -10.72
N THR A 53 -7.60 8.11 -10.27
CA THR A 53 -9.05 8.12 -9.95
C THR A 53 -9.23 8.49 -8.49
N PRO A 54 -9.82 9.65 -8.15
CA PRO A 54 -10.18 9.97 -6.78
C PRO A 54 -11.14 8.90 -6.24
N ARG A 55 -10.92 8.42 -5.01
CA ARG A 55 -11.96 7.65 -4.32
C ARG A 55 -13.15 8.58 -4.09
N PRO A 56 -14.40 8.15 -4.35
CA PRO A 56 -15.55 8.93 -3.94
C PRO A 56 -15.50 9.07 -2.42
N SER A 57 -15.37 10.30 -1.93
CA SER A 57 -15.63 10.63 -0.54
C SER A 57 -17.06 10.22 -0.25
N GLY A 58 -17.27 9.30 0.70
CA GLY A 58 -18.60 9.00 1.22
C GLY A 58 -19.31 10.27 1.72
N PRO A 59 -20.63 10.22 1.97
CA PRO A 59 -21.41 11.41 2.27
C PRO A 59 -20.80 12.14 3.48
N ALA A 60 -20.64 13.46 3.33
CA ALA A 60 -20.17 14.31 4.42
C ALA A 60 -21.09 14.11 5.63
N GLU A 61 -20.53 13.71 6.77
CA GLU A 61 -21.23 13.80 8.06
C GLU A 61 -21.57 15.27 8.31
N GLY A 62 -22.77 15.69 7.89
CA GLY A 62 -23.16 17.09 7.93
C GLY A 62 -24.65 17.37 7.80
N GLU A 63 -25.47 16.40 7.38
CA GLU A 63 -26.95 16.55 7.36
C GLU A 63 -27.61 15.84 8.54
N ARG A 64 -27.11 16.06 9.76
CA ARG A 64 -27.90 15.90 10.99
C ARG A 64 -28.11 17.27 11.62
N GLY A 65 -28.98 18.06 11.01
CA GLY A 65 -29.35 19.37 11.53
C GLY A 65 -30.50 19.99 10.75
N GLY A 66 -31.74 19.61 11.05
CA GLY A 66 -32.92 20.18 10.42
C GLY A 66 -34.21 19.73 11.08
N ARG A 67 -34.46 20.27 12.28
CA ARG A 67 -35.70 20.22 13.08
C ARG A 67 -36.96 20.61 12.29
N PRO A 68 -38.20 20.32 12.76
CA PRO A 68 -38.69 20.47 14.14
C PRO A 68 -38.89 19.16 14.91
#